data_AF-A0AAU8WFS7-F1
#
_entry.id   AF-A0AAU8WFS7-F1
#
_cell.length_a   1.000
_cell.length_b   1.000
_cell.length_c   1.000
_cell.angle_alpha   90.00
_cell.angle_beta   90.00
_cell.angle_gamma   90.00
#
_symmetry.space_group_name_H-M   'P 1'
#
loop_
_entity.id
_entity.type
_entity.pdbx_description
1 polymer ?
#
loop_
_entity_poly.entity_id
_entity_poly.type
_entity_poly.pdbx_seq_one_letter_code
_entity_poly.pdbx_strand_id
1 'polypeptide(L)'
;MKRCLLLLCVSALLPAHAASLDQAQAIQNSTNQASAQSQQKIDRSAEQSLLLRAEIEQLNEEVKNLQVYRNHLQSLVANQQQEMASLEQQTEEIKRTRQGIVPLMYDMIEGLEEWVAQDKPIRLAARQERIEKLKELMPRADVSDAEKYRRILEAYQIELDYGNKLGTYQAKITLPSAQEVEADVLYLGRLSLLARSLDGEQFWTWNSKQNAWQAITDANKSDLTAAYQLAKQQIAPTLLNLPVSLTAAEAK
;
A
#
# COMPACT_ATOMS: atom_id res chain seq x y z
N MET A 1 112.09 -82.59 35.39
CA MET A 1 112.73 -82.36 34.07
C MET A 1 111.68 -82.42 32.97
N LYS A 2 111.41 -81.30 32.28
CA LYS A 2 111.13 -81.19 30.82
C LYS A 2 110.76 -79.74 30.46
N ARG A 3 111.81 -79.00 30.08
CA ARG A 3 111.98 -77.91 29.10
C ARG A 3 110.79 -76.96 28.84
N CYS A 4 110.91 -75.75 29.40
CA CYS A 4 110.31 -74.51 28.91
C CYS A 4 111.37 -73.81 28.03
N LEU A 5 111.04 -73.45 26.78
CA LEU A 5 111.92 -72.64 25.92
C LEU A 5 111.21 -71.32 25.63
N LEU A 6 111.81 -70.24 26.14
CA LEU A 6 111.48 -68.84 25.86
C LEU A 6 111.63 -68.54 24.37
N LEU A 7 110.67 -67.79 23.82
CA LEU A 7 110.82 -67.07 22.55
C LEU A 7 110.47 -65.60 22.75
N LEU A 8 111.30 -64.78 22.10
CA LEU A 8 111.67 -63.40 22.38
C LEU A 8 110.70 -62.38 21.74
N CYS A 9 110.51 -61.24 22.43
CA CYS A 9 110.02 -59.90 22.03
C CYS A 9 109.58 -59.63 20.58
N VAL A 10 108.47 -58.87 20.40
CA VAL A 10 108.48 -57.44 19.96
C VAL A 10 107.15 -56.79 20.36
N SER A 11 107.15 -55.93 21.38
CA SER A 11 106.08 -54.98 21.68
C SER A 11 106.28 -53.74 20.81
N ALA A 12 105.51 -53.62 19.74
CA ALA A 12 105.40 -52.38 18.98
C ALA A 12 104.63 -51.35 19.82
N LEU A 13 105.38 -50.51 20.55
CA LEU A 13 104.88 -49.24 21.05
C LEU A 13 104.62 -48.33 19.84
N LEU A 14 103.39 -48.36 19.32
CA LEU A 14 102.92 -47.30 18.44
C LEU A 14 102.86 -46.00 19.27
N PRO A 15 103.50 -44.91 18.84
CA PRO A 15 103.31 -43.63 19.49
C PRO A 15 101.86 -43.22 19.28
N ALA A 16 101.09 -43.17 20.37
CA ALA A 16 99.82 -42.48 20.38
C ALA A 16 100.10 -41.02 19.98
N HIS A 17 99.77 -40.67 18.75
CA HIS A 17 99.76 -39.28 18.31
C HIS A 17 98.60 -38.63 19.05
N ALA A 18 98.90 -38.02 20.20
CA ALA A 18 98.03 -37.01 20.76
C ALA A 18 97.93 -35.91 19.71
N ALA A 19 96.84 -35.90 18.93
CA ALA A 19 96.43 -34.69 18.25
C ALA A 19 96.48 -33.58 19.30
N SER A 20 97.30 -32.56 19.08
CA SER A 20 97.44 -31.45 20.00
C SER A 20 96.04 -30.94 20.34
N LEU A 21 95.73 -30.78 21.61
CA LEU A 21 94.44 -30.27 22.11
C LEU A 21 93.96 -29.05 21.29
N ASP A 22 94.90 -28.22 20.82
CA ASP A 22 94.67 -27.07 19.94
C ASP A 22 94.03 -27.39 18.58
N GLN A 23 94.42 -28.49 17.92
CA GLN A 23 93.83 -28.89 16.62
C GLN A 23 92.38 -29.39 16.79
N ALA A 24 92.12 -30.17 17.84
CA ALA A 24 90.76 -30.60 18.16
C ALA A 24 89.87 -29.38 18.52
N GLN A 25 90.43 -28.40 19.24
CA GLN A 25 89.74 -27.17 19.61
C GLN A 25 89.45 -26.27 18.40
N ALA A 26 90.37 -26.19 17.43
CA ALA A 26 90.14 -25.47 16.17
C ALA A 26 89.03 -26.09 15.32
N ILE A 27 89.00 -27.43 15.19
CA ILE A 27 87.95 -28.16 14.48
C ILE A 27 86.60 -27.99 15.18
N GLN A 28 86.57 -28.07 16.51
CA GLN A 28 85.36 -27.85 17.31
C GLN A 28 84.81 -26.44 17.10
N ASN A 29 85.67 -25.42 17.11
CA ASN A 29 85.26 -24.03 16.90
C ASN A 29 84.68 -23.82 15.50
N SER A 30 85.33 -24.34 14.45
CA SER A 30 84.82 -24.26 13.08
C SER A 30 83.49 -24.97 12.92
N THR A 31 83.33 -26.14 13.53
CA THR A 31 82.09 -26.93 13.49
C THR A 31 80.96 -26.22 14.23
N ASN A 32 81.25 -25.64 15.40
CA ASN A 32 80.30 -24.84 16.17
C ASN A 32 79.86 -23.61 15.36
N GLN A 33 80.79 -22.93 14.68
CA GLN A 33 80.49 -21.75 13.88
C GLN A 33 79.65 -22.09 12.64
N ALA A 34 79.97 -23.18 11.94
CA ALA A 34 79.17 -23.69 10.82
C ALA A 34 77.78 -24.15 11.27
N SER A 35 77.68 -24.83 12.42
CA SER A 35 76.39 -25.24 13.01
C SER A 35 75.54 -24.03 13.39
N ALA A 36 76.14 -22.99 13.97
CA ALA A 36 75.44 -21.74 14.28
C ALA A 36 74.90 -21.04 13.03
N GLN A 37 75.67 -21.01 11.93
CA GLN A 37 75.21 -20.47 10.65
C GLN A 37 74.07 -21.29 10.04
N SER A 38 74.13 -22.62 10.15
CA SER A 38 73.05 -23.51 9.72
C SER A 38 71.78 -23.28 10.56
N GLN A 39 71.94 -23.16 11.88
CA GLN A 39 70.84 -22.89 12.80
C GLN A 39 70.17 -21.55 12.47
N GLN A 40 70.94 -20.49 12.18
CA GLN A 40 70.37 -19.20 11.74
C GLN A 40 69.53 -19.31 10.45
N LYS A 41 69.91 -20.18 9.51
CA LYS A 41 69.10 -20.43 8.29
C LYS A 41 67.83 -21.20 8.62
N ILE A 42 67.93 -22.21 9.49
CA ILE A 42 66.78 -23.00 9.96
C ILE A 42 65.80 -22.08 10.69
N ASP A 43 66.28 -21.23 11.60
CA ASP A 43 65.45 -20.30 12.37
C ASP A 43 64.70 -19.34 11.45
N ARG A 44 65.38 -18.74 10.47
CA ARG A 44 64.73 -17.88 9.46
C ARG A 44 63.68 -18.62 8.64
N SER A 45 63.99 -19.84 8.19
CA SER A 45 63.04 -20.65 7.41
C SER A 45 61.84 -21.06 8.25
N ALA A 46 62.04 -21.36 9.54
CA ALA A 46 60.98 -21.69 10.48
C ALA A 46 60.08 -20.48 10.74
N GLU A 47 60.67 -19.29 10.95
CA GLU A 47 59.93 -18.04 11.13
C GLU A 47 59.08 -17.70 9.88
N GLN A 48 59.67 -17.81 8.68
CA GLN A 48 58.92 -17.64 7.43
C GLN A 48 57.78 -18.65 7.28
N SER A 49 58.01 -19.92 7.66
CA SER A 49 56.98 -20.95 7.60
C SER A 49 55.82 -20.65 8.55
N LEU A 50 56.08 -20.09 9.72
CA LEU A 50 55.05 -19.66 10.66
C LEU A 50 54.25 -18.47 10.13
N LEU A 51 54.92 -17.48 9.53
CA LEU A 51 54.26 -16.31 8.92
C LEU A 51 53.34 -16.74 7.76
N LEU A 52 53.82 -17.57 6.85
CA LEU A 52 53.03 -18.10 5.73
C LEU A 52 51.83 -18.92 6.21
N ARG A 53 51.98 -19.71 7.29
CA ARG A 53 50.84 -20.44 7.87
C ARG A 53 49.78 -19.49 8.42
N ALA A 54 50.18 -18.46 9.15
CA ALA A 54 49.25 -17.45 9.66
C ALA A 54 48.53 -16.71 8.52
N GLU A 55 49.25 -16.37 7.45
CA GLU A 55 48.68 -15.73 6.25
C GLU A 55 47.66 -16.65 5.54
N ILE A 56 47.98 -17.94 5.39
CA ILE A 56 47.06 -18.94 4.82
C ILE A 56 45.79 -19.05 5.69
N GLU A 57 45.92 -19.10 7.01
CA GLU A 57 44.78 -19.16 7.94
C GLU A 57 43.90 -17.91 7.82
N GLN A 58 44.50 -16.72 7.77
CA GLN A 58 43.78 -15.46 7.57
C GLN A 58 43.02 -15.42 6.24
N LEU A 59 43.70 -15.76 5.13
CA LEU A 59 43.10 -15.79 3.80
C LEU A 59 41.97 -16.81 3.70
N ASN A 60 42.10 -17.97 4.36
CA ASN A 60 41.03 -18.97 4.40
C ASN A 60 39.77 -18.44 5.11
N GLU A 61 39.92 -17.71 6.22
CA GLU A 61 38.78 -17.11 6.90
C GLU A 61 38.15 -15.99 6.06
N GLU A 62 38.96 -15.20 5.35
CA GLU A 62 38.46 -14.21 4.39
C GLU A 62 37.66 -14.85 3.26
N VAL A 63 38.17 -15.92 2.65
CA VAL A 63 37.46 -16.68 1.61
C VAL A 63 36.14 -17.23 2.13
N LYS A 64 36.11 -17.78 3.34
CA LYS A 64 34.88 -18.30 3.97
C LYS A 64 33.85 -17.19 4.18
N ASN A 65 34.27 -16.02 4.68
CA ASN A 65 33.38 -14.88 4.85
C ASN A 65 32.84 -14.37 3.51
N LEU A 66 33.69 -14.27 2.49
CA LEU A 66 33.28 -13.89 1.13
C LEU A 66 32.30 -14.90 0.51
N GLN A 67 32.48 -16.20 0.76
CA GLN A 67 31.54 -17.23 0.30
C GLN A 67 30.16 -17.08 0.95
N VAL A 68 30.10 -16.85 2.26
CA VAL A 68 28.84 -16.60 2.98
C VAL A 68 28.14 -15.35 2.41
N TYR A 69 28.89 -14.26 2.24
CA TYR A 69 28.35 -13.01 1.71
C TYR A 69 27.84 -13.17 0.28
N ARG A 70 28.59 -13.86 -0.60
CA ARG A 70 28.16 -14.18 -1.96
C ARG A 70 26.85 -14.98 -1.97
N ASN A 71 26.73 -16.00 -1.11
CA ASN A 71 25.52 -16.82 -1.03
C ASN A 71 24.31 -16.01 -0.53
N HIS A 72 24.53 -15.06 0.39
CA HIS A 72 23.51 -14.12 0.82
C HIS A 72 23.04 -13.21 -0.34
N LEU A 73 23.98 -12.62 -1.09
CA LEU A 73 23.66 -11.80 -2.26
C LEU A 73 22.92 -12.59 -3.34
N GLN A 74 23.29 -13.84 -3.60
CA GLN A 74 22.57 -14.70 -4.54
C GLN A 74 21.12 -14.95 -4.11
N SER A 75 20.90 -15.24 -2.83
CA SER A 75 19.55 -15.39 -2.28
C SER A 75 18.74 -14.09 -2.39
N LEU A 76 19.37 -12.93 -2.13
CA LEU A 76 18.75 -11.62 -2.24
C LEU A 76 18.32 -11.32 -3.69
N VAL A 77 19.20 -11.59 -4.67
CA VAL A 77 18.90 -11.41 -6.09
C VAL A 77 17.75 -12.33 -6.54
N ALA A 78 17.76 -13.60 -6.12
CA ALA A 78 16.68 -14.53 -6.45
C ALA A 78 15.33 -14.05 -5.88
N ASN A 79 15.31 -13.54 -4.65
CA ASN A 79 14.10 -12.99 -4.03
C ASN A 79 13.61 -11.73 -4.78
N GLN A 80 14.51 -10.80 -5.11
CA GLN A 80 14.16 -9.60 -5.88
C GLN A 80 13.62 -9.94 -7.27
N GLN A 81 14.17 -10.95 -7.94
CA GLN A 81 13.65 -11.40 -9.24
C GLN A 81 12.22 -11.94 -9.12
N GLN A 82 11.91 -12.68 -8.05
CA GLN A 82 10.56 -13.14 -7.79
C GLN A 82 9.61 -11.99 -7.47
N GLU A 83 10.07 -11.00 -6.69
CA GLU A 83 9.29 -9.80 -6.37
C GLU A 83 8.99 -8.97 -7.62
N MET A 84 9.98 -8.78 -8.50
CA MET A 84 9.79 -8.12 -9.80
C MET A 84 8.71 -8.81 -10.63
N ALA A 85 8.78 -10.13 -10.78
CA ALA A 85 7.78 -10.88 -11.55
C ALA A 85 6.36 -10.75 -10.95
N SER A 86 6.26 -10.75 -9.61
CA SER A 86 4.99 -10.52 -8.91
C SER A 86 4.44 -9.11 -9.17
N LEU A 87 5.28 -8.09 -9.09
CA LEU A 87 4.91 -6.69 -9.34
C LEU A 87 4.50 -6.46 -10.80
N GLU A 88 5.17 -7.10 -11.75
CA GLU A 88 4.81 -7.07 -13.17
C GLU A 88 3.42 -7.68 -13.40
N GLN A 89 3.14 -8.83 -12.79
CA GLN A 89 1.81 -9.46 -12.86
C GLN A 89 0.73 -8.55 -12.26
N GLN A 90 0.96 -8.01 -11.06
CA GLN A 90 0.02 -7.10 -10.40
C GLN A 90 -0.23 -5.84 -11.25
N THR A 91 0.81 -5.31 -11.89
CA THR A 91 0.68 -4.16 -12.79
C THR A 91 -0.22 -4.47 -13.98
N GLU A 92 -0.09 -5.67 -14.57
CA GLU A 92 -0.93 -6.09 -15.69
C GLU A 92 -2.39 -6.33 -15.27
N GLU A 93 -2.61 -6.93 -14.10
CA GLU A 93 -3.95 -7.09 -13.52
C GLU A 93 -4.63 -5.74 -13.25
N ILE A 94 -3.88 -4.76 -12.73
CA ILE A 94 -4.37 -3.39 -12.52
C ILE A 94 -4.76 -2.74 -13.86
N LYS A 95 -3.96 -2.89 -14.92
CA LYS A 95 -4.31 -2.37 -16.25
C LYS A 95 -5.62 -2.97 -16.76
N ARG A 96 -5.77 -4.30 -16.67
CA ARG A 96 -7.00 -4.98 -17.08
C ARG A 96 -8.21 -4.50 -16.28
N THR A 97 -8.04 -4.33 -14.97
CA THR A 97 -9.10 -3.82 -14.09
C THR A 97 -9.49 -2.39 -14.47
N ARG A 98 -8.51 -1.51 -14.72
CA ARG A 98 -8.75 -0.13 -15.19
C ARG A 98 -9.52 -0.07 -16.51
N GLN A 99 -9.20 -0.94 -17.46
CA GLN A 99 -9.91 -1.01 -18.75
C GLN A 99 -11.40 -1.31 -18.59
N GLY A 100 -11.81 -2.06 -17.57
CA GLY A 100 -13.22 -2.36 -17.29
C GLY A 100 -13.92 -1.31 -16.43
N ILE A 101 -13.22 -0.73 -15.44
CA ILE A 101 -13.85 0.19 -14.48
C ILE A 101 -14.10 1.57 -15.09
N VAL A 102 -13.22 2.07 -15.96
CA VAL A 102 -13.39 3.43 -16.52
C VAL A 102 -14.67 3.56 -17.34
N PRO A 103 -15.00 2.65 -18.28
CA PRO A 103 -16.29 2.67 -18.97
C PRO A 103 -17.48 2.60 -18.00
N LEU A 104 -17.43 1.70 -17.02
CA LEU A 104 -18.48 1.59 -16.00
C LEU A 104 -18.69 2.91 -15.25
N MET A 105 -17.62 3.63 -14.90
CA MET A 105 -17.74 4.94 -14.24
C MET A 105 -18.46 5.98 -15.12
N TYR A 106 -18.23 5.98 -16.43
CA TYR A 106 -18.99 6.83 -17.35
C TYR A 106 -20.46 6.42 -17.40
N ASP A 107 -20.74 5.13 -17.57
CA ASP A 107 -22.11 4.58 -17.58
C ASP A 107 -22.87 4.92 -16.28
N MET A 108 -22.17 4.87 -15.14
CA MET A 108 -22.73 5.25 -13.84
C MET A 108 -23.07 6.75 -13.76
N ILE A 109 -22.23 7.63 -14.30
CA ILE A 109 -22.52 9.07 -14.33
C ILE A 109 -23.69 9.37 -15.27
N GLU A 110 -23.72 8.74 -16.44
CA GLU A 110 -24.83 8.86 -17.41
C GLU A 110 -26.13 8.33 -16.80
N GLY A 111 -26.09 7.19 -16.13
CA GLY A 111 -27.23 6.62 -15.41
C GLY A 111 -27.73 7.55 -14.31
N LEU A 112 -26.85 8.22 -13.56
CA LEU A 112 -27.25 9.24 -12.57
C LEU A 112 -27.94 10.44 -13.24
N GLU A 113 -27.44 10.88 -14.39
CA GLU A 113 -28.00 12.00 -15.15
C GLU A 113 -29.41 11.67 -15.68
N GLU A 114 -29.58 10.50 -16.30
CA GLU A 114 -30.89 10.03 -16.75
C GLU A 114 -31.87 9.91 -15.58
N TRP A 115 -31.40 9.36 -14.46
CA TRP A 115 -32.21 9.17 -13.27
C TRP A 115 -32.67 10.50 -12.67
N VAL A 116 -31.78 11.50 -12.60
CA VAL A 116 -32.11 12.86 -12.12
C VAL A 116 -33.05 13.59 -13.09
N ALA A 117 -32.92 13.37 -14.40
CA ALA A 117 -33.79 13.98 -15.40
C ALA A 117 -35.23 13.43 -15.35
N GLN A 118 -35.41 12.17 -14.99
CA GLN A 118 -36.72 11.51 -14.90
C GLN A 118 -37.37 11.63 -13.51
N ASP A 119 -36.58 11.98 -12.48
CA ASP A 119 -37.04 12.11 -11.11
C ASP A 119 -37.75 13.45 -10.83
N LYS A 120 -38.39 13.56 -9.66
CA LYS A 120 -38.99 14.80 -9.17
C LYS A 120 -37.90 15.86 -8.94
N PRO A 121 -38.23 17.17 -9.03
CA PRO A 121 -37.25 18.26 -8.93
C PRO A 121 -36.80 18.54 -7.48
N ILE A 122 -36.36 17.50 -6.76
CA ILE A 122 -35.80 17.61 -5.42
C ILE A 122 -34.38 18.16 -5.54
N ARG A 123 -34.14 19.40 -5.07
CA ARG A 123 -32.82 20.05 -5.08
C ARG A 123 -32.10 19.93 -6.44
N LEU A 124 -32.85 20.08 -7.53
CA LEU A 124 -32.41 19.78 -8.89
C LEU A 124 -31.07 20.45 -9.25
N ALA A 125 -30.93 21.75 -8.94
CA ALA A 125 -29.71 22.50 -9.21
C ALA A 125 -28.47 21.89 -8.54
N ALA A 126 -28.57 21.50 -7.27
CA ALA A 126 -27.46 20.89 -6.54
C ALA A 126 -27.11 19.48 -7.06
N ARG A 127 -28.10 18.74 -7.57
CA ARG A 127 -27.90 17.42 -8.17
C ARG A 127 -27.21 17.53 -9.52
N GLN A 128 -27.65 18.46 -10.38
CA GLN A 128 -27.01 18.76 -11.66
C GLN A 128 -25.57 19.25 -11.46
N GLU A 129 -25.33 20.18 -10.54
CA GLU A 129 -23.98 20.66 -10.22
C GLU A 129 -23.06 19.50 -9.78
N ARG A 130 -23.58 18.54 -9.01
CA ARG A 130 -22.82 17.36 -8.61
C ARG A 130 -22.44 16.49 -9.81
N ILE A 131 -23.38 16.23 -10.72
CA ILE A 131 -23.12 15.46 -11.93
C ILE A 131 -22.06 16.14 -12.79
N GLU A 132 -22.18 17.44 -13.01
CA GLU A 132 -21.21 18.20 -13.80
C GLU A 132 -19.80 18.15 -13.18
N LYS A 133 -19.70 18.30 -11.85
CA LYS A 133 -18.42 18.11 -11.14
C LYS A 133 -17.85 16.70 -11.31
N LEU A 134 -18.68 15.66 -11.36
CA LEU A 134 -18.21 14.30 -11.61
C LEU A 134 -17.72 14.14 -13.05
N LYS A 135 -18.42 14.71 -14.04
CA LYS A 135 -17.97 14.72 -15.45
C LYS A 135 -16.64 15.44 -15.61
N GLU A 136 -16.45 16.58 -14.95
CA GLU A 136 -15.18 17.32 -14.92
C GLU A 136 -14.06 16.55 -14.21
N LEU A 137 -14.40 15.73 -13.21
CA LEU A 137 -13.45 14.91 -12.46
C LEU A 137 -12.90 13.75 -13.30
N MET A 138 -13.69 13.19 -14.24
CA MET A 138 -13.31 12.02 -15.03
C MET A 138 -12.01 12.18 -15.84
N PRO A 139 -11.79 13.25 -16.62
CA PRO A 139 -10.58 13.43 -17.41
C PRO A 139 -9.34 13.83 -16.60
N ARG A 140 -9.49 14.17 -15.31
CA ARG A 140 -8.37 14.63 -14.47
C ARG A 140 -7.34 13.53 -14.22
N ALA A 141 -6.09 13.79 -14.58
CA ALA A 141 -4.98 12.86 -14.39
C ALA A 141 -4.37 12.90 -12.98
N ASP A 142 -4.56 14.01 -12.26
CA ASP A 142 -4.07 14.22 -10.90
C ASP A 142 -4.93 13.50 -9.83
N VAL A 143 -6.06 12.92 -10.24
CA VAL A 143 -6.97 12.19 -9.37
C VAL A 143 -6.93 10.70 -9.71
N SER A 144 -6.72 9.86 -8.69
CA SER A 144 -6.69 8.40 -8.87
C SER A 144 -8.07 7.85 -9.25
N ASP A 145 -8.11 6.77 -10.03
CA ASP A 145 -9.36 6.12 -10.42
C ASP A 145 -10.19 5.66 -9.22
N ALA A 146 -9.53 5.24 -8.13
CA ALA A 146 -10.17 4.87 -6.88
C ALA A 146 -10.93 6.05 -6.24
N GLU A 147 -10.34 7.24 -6.26
CA GLU A 147 -11.00 8.45 -5.76
C GLU A 147 -12.18 8.86 -6.65
N LYS A 148 -12.03 8.77 -7.98
CA LYS A 148 -13.13 9.00 -8.93
C LYS A 148 -14.31 8.07 -8.64
N TYR A 149 -14.04 6.77 -8.53
CA TYR A 149 -15.05 5.76 -8.21
C TYR A 149 -15.73 6.04 -6.85
N ARG A 150 -14.95 6.38 -5.82
CA ARG A 150 -15.49 6.73 -4.50
C ARG A 150 -16.44 7.93 -4.56
N ARG A 151 -16.09 8.97 -5.33
CA ARG A 151 -16.95 10.17 -5.51
C ARG A 151 -18.25 9.85 -6.23
N ILE A 152 -18.22 8.97 -7.23
CA ILE A 152 -19.41 8.49 -7.91
C ILE A 152 -20.32 7.73 -6.92
N LEU A 153 -19.75 6.80 -6.14
CA LEU A 153 -20.53 6.08 -5.11
C LEU A 153 -21.11 7.00 -4.05
N GLU A 154 -20.37 8.02 -3.63
CA GLU A 154 -20.86 9.06 -2.72
C GLU A 154 -22.07 9.80 -3.30
N ALA A 155 -22.05 10.11 -4.61
CA ALA A 155 -23.20 10.70 -5.28
C ALA A 155 -24.41 9.75 -5.28
N TYR A 156 -24.22 8.46 -5.59
CA TYR A 156 -25.29 7.46 -5.48
C TYR A 156 -25.84 7.34 -4.06
N GLN A 157 -24.98 7.37 -3.04
CA GLN A 157 -25.42 7.32 -1.64
C GLN A 157 -26.27 8.54 -1.28
N ILE A 158 -25.88 9.73 -1.74
CA ILE A 158 -26.68 10.95 -1.55
C ILE A 158 -28.03 10.84 -2.26
N GLU A 159 -28.06 10.26 -3.47
CA GLU A 159 -29.32 10.01 -4.17
C GLU A 159 -30.22 9.04 -3.39
N LEU A 160 -29.68 7.93 -2.89
CA LEU A 160 -30.41 6.99 -2.03
C LEU A 160 -30.94 7.66 -0.76
N ASP A 161 -30.16 8.56 -0.16
CA ASP A 161 -30.57 9.34 1.00
C ASP A 161 -31.78 10.25 0.70
N TYR A 162 -31.84 10.86 -0.49
CA TYR A 162 -33.04 11.59 -0.92
C TYR A 162 -34.27 10.69 -1.04
N GLY A 163 -34.09 9.37 -1.20
CA GLY A 163 -35.18 8.39 -1.23
C GLY A 163 -35.81 8.11 0.14
N ASN A 164 -35.06 8.25 1.24
CA ASN A 164 -35.51 7.84 2.58
C ASN A 164 -35.60 8.99 3.59
N LYS A 165 -34.98 10.14 3.35
CA LYS A 165 -34.94 11.24 4.31
C LYS A 165 -36.14 12.17 4.19
N LEU A 166 -36.56 12.70 5.35
CA LEU A 166 -37.42 13.87 5.45
C LEU A 166 -36.54 15.12 5.55
N GLY A 167 -36.78 16.10 4.70
CA GLY A 167 -36.00 17.34 4.72
C GLY A 167 -36.76 18.52 4.16
N THR A 168 -36.28 19.72 4.48
CA THR A 168 -36.77 20.98 3.91
C THR A 168 -35.63 21.76 3.28
N TYR A 169 -35.95 22.58 2.29
CA TYR A 169 -35.04 23.54 1.68
C TYR A 169 -35.84 24.68 1.05
N GLN A 170 -35.20 25.84 0.90
CA GLN A 170 -35.80 26.97 0.20
C GLN A 170 -35.43 26.92 -1.27
N ALA A 171 -36.43 27.11 -2.13
CA ALA A 171 -36.23 27.21 -3.56
C ALA A 171 -37.31 28.06 -4.21
N LYS A 172 -36.98 28.60 -5.38
CA LYS A 172 -37.96 29.20 -6.28
C LYS A 172 -38.68 28.09 -7.01
N ILE A 173 -40.00 28.04 -6.88
CA ILE A 173 -40.87 27.12 -7.62
C ILE A 173 -41.59 27.90 -8.73
N THR A 174 -41.74 27.28 -9.89
CA THR A 174 -42.50 27.85 -11.01
C THR A 174 -43.89 27.22 -11.01
N LEU A 175 -44.91 28.04 -10.80
CA LEU A 175 -46.31 27.59 -10.81
C LEU A 175 -46.82 27.45 -12.26
N PRO A 176 -47.91 26.70 -12.50
CA PRO A 176 -48.52 26.57 -13.84
C PRO A 176 -48.93 27.91 -14.47
N SER A 177 -49.13 28.95 -13.66
CA SER A 177 -49.41 30.33 -14.08
C SER A 177 -48.17 31.09 -14.58
N ALA A 178 -47.01 30.42 -14.71
CA ALA A 178 -45.71 31.01 -15.03
C ALA A 178 -45.19 32.03 -14.01
N GLN A 179 -45.75 32.04 -12.79
CA GLN A 179 -45.22 32.82 -11.68
C GLN A 179 -44.15 32.04 -10.93
N GLU A 180 -43.02 32.69 -10.65
CA GLU A 180 -42.00 32.19 -9.74
C GLU A 180 -42.31 32.66 -8.32
N VAL A 181 -42.39 31.71 -7.39
CA VAL A 181 -42.64 31.98 -5.97
C VAL A 181 -41.52 31.36 -5.16
N GLU A 182 -41.00 32.09 -4.18
CA GLU A 182 -40.06 31.55 -3.21
C GLU A 182 -40.83 30.75 -2.16
N ALA A 183 -40.47 29.48 -2.00
CA ALA A 183 -41.19 28.54 -1.15
C ALA A 183 -40.25 27.68 -0.31
N ASP A 184 -40.71 27.35 0.90
CA ASP A 184 -40.16 26.27 1.70
C ASP A 184 -40.63 24.95 1.06
N VAL A 185 -39.72 24.21 0.44
CA VAL A 185 -39.98 22.90 -0.16
C VAL A 185 -39.65 21.80 0.85
N LEU A 186 -40.61 20.92 1.12
CA LEU A 186 -40.46 19.71 1.92
C LEU A 186 -40.46 18.49 1.01
N TYR A 187 -39.49 17.61 1.21
CA TYR A 187 -39.48 16.28 0.58
C TYR A 187 -39.50 15.22 1.67
N LEU A 188 -40.36 14.22 1.50
CA LEU A 188 -40.32 12.97 2.26
C LEU A 188 -39.95 11.86 1.29
N GLY A 189 -38.67 11.52 1.30
CA GLY A 189 -38.12 10.58 0.35
C GLY A 189 -38.41 11.02 -1.09
N ARG A 190 -38.79 10.04 -1.92
CA ARG A 190 -39.36 10.26 -3.25
C ARG A 190 -40.87 10.06 -3.30
N LEU A 191 -41.53 9.96 -2.14
CA LEU A 191 -42.96 9.67 -2.03
C LEU A 191 -43.81 10.95 -2.08
N SER A 192 -43.35 12.02 -1.45
CA SER A 192 -44.09 13.28 -1.37
C SER A 192 -43.14 14.46 -1.51
N LEU A 193 -43.53 15.40 -2.38
CA LEU A 193 -42.83 16.66 -2.58
C LEU A 193 -43.85 17.80 -2.46
N LEU A 194 -43.67 18.61 -1.42
CA LEU A 194 -44.58 19.67 -1.03
C LEU A 194 -43.83 21.00 -1.05
N ALA A 195 -44.55 22.07 -1.34
CA ALA A 195 -44.05 23.42 -1.18
C ALA A 195 -45.04 24.24 -0.37
N ARG A 196 -44.51 25.18 0.41
CA ARG A 196 -45.27 26.11 1.22
C ARG A 196 -44.73 27.52 1.00
N SER A 197 -45.62 28.48 0.85
CA SER A 197 -45.24 29.89 0.79
C SER A 197 -44.53 30.31 2.07
N LEU A 198 -43.68 31.34 2.00
CA LEU A 198 -42.93 31.83 3.17
C LEU A 198 -43.84 32.35 4.29
N ASP A 199 -45.04 32.83 3.94
CA ASP A 199 -46.09 33.25 4.89
C ASP A 199 -46.82 32.05 5.55
N GLY A 200 -46.66 30.83 5.03
CA GLY A 200 -47.27 29.62 5.55
C GLY A 200 -48.75 29.41 5.18
N GLU A 201 -49.34 30.25 4.33
CA GLU A 201 -50.78 30.20 4.04
C GLU A 201 -51.14 29.29 2.86
N GLN A 202 -50.25 29.22 1.86
CA GLN A 202 -50.44 28.50 0.61
C GLN A 202 -49.57 27.26 0.56
N PHE A 203 -50.14 26.17 0.05
CA PHE A 203 -49.47 24.88 -0.09
C PHE A 203 -49.64 24.35 -1.50
N TRP A 204 -48.58 23.74 -2.01
CA TRP A 204 -48.55 23.07 -3.30
C TRP A 204 -47.98 21.66 -3.15
N THR A 205 -48.44 20.76 -4.01
CA THR A 205 -47.89 19.40 -4.15
C THR A 205 -47.37 19.20 -5.57
N TRP A 206 -46.31 18.42 -5.72
CA TRP A 206 -45.81 18.05 -7.03
C TRP A 206 -46.65 16.92 -7.65
N ASN A 207 -47.14 17.13 -8.87
CA ASN A 207 -47.81 16.10 -9.64
C ASN A 207 -46.85 15.50 -10.67
N SER A 208 -46.39 14.27 -10.44
CA SER A 208 -45.45 13.59 -11.34
C SER A 208 -46.02 13.16 -12.69
N LYS A 209 -47.35 13.21 -12.90
CA LYS A 209 -47.93 12.97 -14.25
C LYS A 209 -47.86 14.20 -15.14
N GLN A 210 -48.00 15.39 -14.54
CA GLN A 210 -48.03 16.65 -15.27
C GLN A 210 -46.69 17.41 -15.18
N ASN A 211 -45.74 16.91 -14.39
CA ASN A 211 -44.48 17.59 -14.07
C ASN A 211 -44.71 19.06 -13.66
N ALA A 212 -45.71 19.27 -12.80
CA ALA A 212 -46.14 20.60 -12.40
C ALA A 212 -46.60 20.64 -10.93
N TRP A 213 -46.43 21.81 -10.31
CA TRP A 213 -46.96 22.12 -8.99
C TRP A 213 -48.47 22.33 -9.05
N GLN A 214 -49.22 21.74 -8.12
CA GLN A 214 -50.67 21.89 -7.98
C GLN A 214 -51.00 22.44 -6.61
N ALA A 215 -51.90 23.43 -6.55
CA ALA A 215 -52.35 24.01 -5.29
C ALA A 215 -53.18 22.99 -4.49
N ILE A 216 -52.97 22.97 -3.18
CA ILE A 216 -53.70 22.10 -2.27
C ILE A 216 -54.82 22.91 -1.62
N THR A 217 -56.07 22.66 -2.02
CA THR A 217 -57.25 23.39 -1.52
C THR A 217 -57.92 22.72 -0.32
N ASP A 218 -57.98 21.38 -0.30
CA ASP A 218 -58.80 20.62 0.66
C ASP A 218 -58.00 19.79 1.68
N ALA A 219 -56.67 19.92 1.72
CA ALA A 219 -55.87 19.15 2.67
C ALA A 219 -55.90 19.75 4.08
N ASN A 220 -55.74 18.85 5.06
CA ASN A 220 -55.65 19.19 6.47
C ASN A 220 -54.39 20.03 6.73
N LYS A 221 -54.53 21.36 6.73
CA LYS A 221 -53.40 22.31 6.88
C LYS A 221 -52.60 22.08 8.17
N SER A 222 -53.23 21.54 9.21
CA SER A 222 -52.57 21.13 10.45
C SER A 222 -51.49 20.08 10.22
N ASP A 223 -51.79 19.05 9.43
CA ASP A 223 -50.90 17.90 9.20
C ASP A 223 -49.72 18.32 8.31
N LEU A 224 -49.98 19.17 7.31
CA LEU A 224 -48.93 19.78 6.49
C LEU A 224 -47.99 20.63 7.35
N THR A 225 -48.54 21.48 8.23
CA THR A 225 -47.73 22.33 9.11
C THR A 225 -46.89 21.50 10.08
N ALA A 226 -47.48 20.45 10.67
CA ALA A 226 -46.76 19.50 11.53
C ALA A 226 -45.61 18.81 10.78
N ALA A 227 -45.77 18.52 9.48
CA ALA A 227 -44.70 17.95 8.66
C ALA A 227 -43.50 18.88 8.51
N TYR A 228 -43.72 20.17 8.28
CA TYR A 228 -42.64 21.16 8.25
C TYR A 228 -41.95 21.30 9.61
N GLN A 229 -42.71 21.27 10.71
CA GLN A 229 -42.14 21.30 12.07
C GLN A 229 -41.31 20.05 12.35
N LEU A 230 -41.80 18.86 11.95
CA LEU A 230 -41.07 17.61 12.09
C LEU A 230 -39.79 17.59 11.27
N ALA A 231 -39.84 18.05 10.02
CA ALA A 231 -38.68 18.15 9.16
C ALA A 231 -37.63 19.15 9.69
N LYS A 232 -38.07 20.20 10.41
CA LYS A 232 -37.22 21.14 11.14
C LYS A 232 -36.84 20.66 12.55
N GLN A 233 -37.20 19.43 12.93
CA GLN A 233 -36.94 18.81 14.24
C GLN A 233 -37.51 19.60 15.44
N GLN A 234 -38.60 20.33 15.22
CA GLN A 234 -39.25 21.14 16.27
C GLN A 234 -40.23 20.33 17.12
N ILE A 235 -40.67 19.17 16.62
CA ILE A 235 -41.59 18.25 17.30
C ILE A 235 -41.03 16.83 17.28
N ALA A 236 -41.50 15.99 18.19
CA ALA A 236 -41.16 14.57 18.22
C ALA A 236 -41.75 13.82 17.00
N PRO A 237 -41.15 12.69 16.57
CA PRO A 237 -41.67 11.86 15.50
C PRO A 237 -43.12 11.42 15.75
N THR A 238 -44.00 11.77 14.82
CA THR A 238 -45.43 11.43 14.85
C THR A 238 -45.90 10.96 13.48
N LEU A 239 -47.09 10.34 13.44
CA LEU A 239 -47.71 9.90 12.19
C LEU A 239 -48.27 11.11 11.44
N LEU A 240 -47.92 11.23 10.15
CA LEU A 240 -48.32 12.34 9.28
C LEU A 240 -49.14 11.81 8.09
N ASN A 241 -50.23 12.51 7.77
CA ASN A 241 -50.98 12.28 6.55
C ASN A 241 -50.55 13.27 5.48
N LEU A 242 -49.74 12.82 4.52
CA LEU A 242 -49.22 13.65 3.44
C LEU A 242 -49.78 13.20 2.09
N PRO A 243 -50.09 14.15 1.18
CA PRO A 243 -50.47 13.78 -0.16
C PRO A 243 -49.25 13.20 -0.89
N VAL A 244 -49.47 12.08 -1.56
CA VAL A 244 -48.42 11.37 -2.29
C VAL A 244 -48.27 11.93 -3.70
N SER A 245 -47.03 12.06 -4.15
CA SER A 245 -46.67 12.55 -5.47
C SER A 245 -46.38 11.38 -6.43
N LEU A 246 -47.18 10.31 -6.41
CA LEU A 246 -46.89 9.07 -7.16
C LEU A 246 -47.24 9.16 -8.64
N THR A 247 -46.55 8.34 -9.45
CA THR A 247 -46.96 8.05 -10.83
C THR A 247 -47.97 6.88 -10.83
N ALA A 248 -48.84 6.78 -11.83
CA ALA A 248 -49.96 5.79 -11.83
C ALA A 248 -49.50 4.32 -11.74
N ALA A 249 -48.24 4.01 -12.05
CA ALA A 249 -47.70 2.64 -11.96
C ALA A 249 -47.48 2.17 -10.51
N GLU A 250 -47.42 3.10 -9.55
CA GLU A 250 -47.09 2.84 -8.14
C GLU A 250 -48.33 2.88 -7.23
N ALA A 251 -49.51 3.15 -7.79
CA ALA A 251 -50.77 3.33 -7.05
C ALA A 251 -51.68 2.08 -7.09
N LYS A 252 -51.09 0.88 -7.09
CA LYS A 252 -51.82 -0.40 -7.10
C LYS A 252 -51.59 -1.18 -5.82
#